data_AF-A0A7W0KSJ8-F1
#
_entry.id   AF-A0A7W0KSJ8-F1
#
_cell.length_a   1.000
_cell.length_b   1.000
_cell.length_c   1.000
_cell.angle_alpha   90.00
_cell.angle_beta   90.00
_cell.angle_gamma   90.00
#
_symmetry.space_group_name_H-M   'P 1'
#
loop_
_entity.id
_entity.type
_entity.pdbx_description
1 polymer ?
#
loop_
_entity_poly.entity_id
_entity_poly.type
_entity_poly.pdbx_seq_one_letter_code
_entity_poly.pdbx_strand_id
1 'polypeptide(L)'
;PHYLTEDGTSITTQSLGEFVLSTGVDGQEVQARTEPYGDSATAAAISALAFGVSDQRVMVEMDGTVTVDGEVAPEGEAMEFGFDDGGAIGVWRDSGSEKARAVVVVWPDQSTAWITPNGSWIDLRVRWQEATGDREGVLGSDDGDPANDLTGRDGTAGSEDSTEDVVRSWQVSEDESLFDYDEGKTTADYIVDDFPKEVAGPDLDSAAAACEGVPEGFARESCQYDVAVTGDDAFVAAYEDYGTRLAGDASRRSLIEELTTVLTDLGLTGDGGDDDEPVPTGDGIELSPDERSGAESTTAGDTVTADLTGDEVAVYSFEVSEASTLSAFSTDLSCPNEDYVAGEAGYAFFDDSGAVVSGPRLACDDDPSNAEIEPGTYYLKLVGPGTVGVDVNLAPS
;
A
#
# COMPACT_ATOMS: atom_id res chain seq x y z
N PRO A 1 -4.53 4.68 -21.15
CA PRO A 1 -4.54 4.16 -19.77
C PRO A 1 -5.42 2.92 -19.66
N HIS A 2 -4.97 1.94 -18.87
CA HIS A 2 -5.69 0.69 -18.62
C HIS A 2 -5.85 0.51 -17.12
N TYR A 3 -7.07 0.27 -16.66
CA TYR A 3 -7.41 0.03 -15.27
C TYR A 3 -8.05 -1.35 -15.14
N LEU A 4 -7.69 -2.06 -14.08
CA LEU A 4 -8.47 -3.18 -13.57
C LEU A 4 -9.13 -2.66 -12.29
N THR A 5 -10.45 -2.66 -12.26
CA THR A 5 -11.24 -2.19 -11.11
C THR A 5 -11.06 -3.13 -9.91
N GLU A 6 -11.54 -2.67 -8.76
CA GLU A 6 -11.44 -3.39 -7.48
C GLU A 6 -12.10 -4.78 -7.58
N ASP A 7 -13.21 -4.91 -8.31
CA ASP A 7 -13.93 -6.17 -8.52
C ASP A 7 -13.56 -6.92 -9.82
N GLY A 8 -12.60 -6.38 -10.60
CA GLY A 8 -11.95 -7.10 -11.71
C GLY A 8 -12.48 -6.81 -13.12
N THR A 9 -13.23 -5.73 -13.30
CA THR A 9 -13.61 -5.18 -14.61
C THR A 9 -12.45 -4.42 -15.27
N SER A 10 -12.19 -4.72 -16.55
CA SER A 10 -11.19 -4.00 -17.34
C SER A 10 -11.77 -2.71 -17.91
N ILE A 11 -11.13 -1.58 -17.64
CA ILE A 11 -11.47 -0.27 -18.21
C ILE A 11 -10.28 0.23 -19.03
N THR A 12 -10.54 0.60 -20.28
CA THR A 12 -9.56 1.28 -21.14
C THR A 12 -10.13 2.61 -21.56
N THR A 13 -9.33 3.65 -21.41
CA THR A 13 -9.68 5.02 -21.81
C THR A 13 -8.47 5.71 -22.40
N GLN A 14 -8.72 6.67 -23.28
CA GLN A 14 -7.71 7.61 -23.76
C GLN A 14 -8.07 9.05 -23.36
N SER A 15 -9.05 9.25 -22.47
CA SER A 15 -9.42 10.59 -22.00
C SER A 15 -8.24 11.26 -21.31
N LEU A 16 -8.08 12.57 -21.58
CA LEU A 16 -7.07 13.43 -20.94
C LEU A 16 -7.70 14.26 -19.83
N GLY A 17 -7.00 14.35 -18.71
CA GLY A 17 -7.42 15.08 -17.54
C GLY A 17 -6.95 14.43 -16.25
N GLU A 18 -7.49 14.92 -15.15
CA GLU A 18 -7.30 14.37 -13.80
C GLU A 18 -8.60 13.68 -13.38
N PHE A 19 -8.51 12.48 -12.83
CA PHE A 19 -9.67 11.63 -12.50
C PHE A 19 -9.52 11.04 -11.10
N VAL A 20 -10.62 11.01 -10.35
CA VAL A 20 -10.70 10.26 -9.09
C VAL A 20 -10.75 8.78 -9.42
N LEU A 21 -9.71 8.04 -9.01
CA LEU A 21 -9.65 6.60 -9.18
C LEU A 21 -10.43 5.87 -8.10
N SER A 22 -10.25 6.26 -6.84
CA SER A 22 -10.95 5.69 -5.69
C SER A 22 -11.02 6.72 -4.57
N THR A 23 -12.21 6.91 -3.98
CA THR A 23 -12.52 7.73 -2.81
C THR A 23 -13.64 7.06 -2.01
N GLY A 24 -14.22 7.73 -1.01
CA GLY A 24 -15.38 7.25 -0.24
C GLY A 24 -15.05 6.66 1.12
N VAL A 25 -13.77 6.35 1.38
CA VAL A 25 -13.25 6.01 2.70
C VAL A 25 -12.44 7.19 3.24
N ASP A 26 -12.78 7.66 4.43
CA ASP A 26 -12.15 8.84 5.04
C ASP A 26 -10.62 8.69 5.11
N GLY A 27 -9.90 9.69 4.62
CA GLY A 27 -8.44 9.70 4.60
C GLY A 27 -7.81 8.78 3.55
N GLN A 28 -8.59 8.19 2.66
CA GLN A 28 -8.12 7.34 1.56
C GLN A 28 -8.66 7.81 0.22
N GLU A 29 -7.79 8.48 -0.55
CA GLU A 29 -8.14 8.88 -1.90
C GLU A 29 -6.98 8.67 -2.87
N VAL A 30 -7.32 8.29 -4.10
CA VAL A 30 -6.38 8.11 -5.21
C VAL A 30 -6.90 8.87 -6.42
N GLN A 31 -6.08 9.73 -6.99
CA GLN A 31 -6.33 10.43 -8.24
C GLN A 31 -5.23 10.13 -9.26
N ALA A 32 -5.58 10.14 -10.55
CA ALA A 32 -4.63 9.99 -11.64
C ALA A 32 -4.75 11.15 -12.64
N ARG A 33 -3.60 11.69 -13.04
CA ARG A 33 -3.46 12.61 -14.15
C ARG A 33 -3.06 11.83 -15.39
N THR A 34 -3.70 12.15 -16.50
CA THR A 34 -3.44 11.55 -17.82
C THR A 34 -3.10 12.64 -18.83
N GLU A 35 -2.02 12.40 -19.57
CA GLU A 35 -1.49 13.29 -20.60
C GLU A 35 -1.15 12.50 -21.86
N PRO A 36 -0.96 13.15 -23.02
CA PRO A 36 -0.47 12.46 -24.21
C PRO A 36 0.81 11.67 -23.95
N TYR A 37 0.89 10.45 -24.47
CA TYR A 37 2.13 9.67 -24.49
C TYR A 37 3.13 10.31 -25.45
N GLY A 38 4.08 11.07 -24.92
CA GLY A 38 5.01 11.88 -25.73
C GLY A 38 4.26 12.87 -26.62
N ASP A 39 4.54 12.85 -27.92
CA ASP A 39 3.84 13.69 -28.92
C ASP A 39 2.62 12.99 -29.55
N SER A 40 2.14 11.87 -28.96
CA SER A 40 1.03 11.10 -29.51
C SER A 40 -0.26 11.93 -29.55
N ALA A 41 -1.00 11.80 -30.65
CA ALA A 41 -2.32 12.43 -30.79
C ALA A 41 -3.48 11.48 -30.37
N THR A 42 -3.15 10.26 -29.96
CA THR A 42 -4.10 9.14 -29.89
C THR A 42 -3.90 8.22 -28.70
N ALA A 43 -2.73 8.26 -28.06
CA ALA A 43 -2.39 7.47 -26.89
C ALA A 43 -2.11 8.39 -25.71
N ALA A 44 -2.77 8.14 -24.59
CA ALA A 44 -2.55 8.79 -23.32
C ALA A 44 -1.79 7.85 -22.38
N ALA A 45 -1.08 8.43 -21.42
CA ALA A 45 -0.41 7.74 -20.33
C ALA A 45 -0.77 8.38 -19.00
N ILE A 46 -0.68 7.62 -17.91
CA ILE A 46 -0.76 8.18 -16.56
C ILE A 46 0.56 8.93 -16.32
N SER A 47 0.47 10.25 -16.19
CA SER A 47 1.64 11.14 -16.04
C SER A 47 1.90 11.55 -14.59
N ALA A 48 0.88 11.50 -13.73
CA ALA A 48 1.02 11.68 -12.30
C ALA A 48 -0.06 10.91 -11.54
N LEU A 49 0.24 10.56 -10.29
CA LEU A 49 -0.69 10.04 -9.30
C LEU A 49 -0.68 10.96 -8.09
N ALA A 50 -1.84 11.17 -7.48
CA ALA A 50 -1.95 11.87 -6.21
C ALA A 50 -2.75 11.02 -5.21
N PHE A 51 -2.35 11.06 -3.95
CA PHE A 51 -2.88 10.26 -2.87
C PHE A 51 -3.23 11.17 -1.69
N GLY A 52 -4.43 11.02 -1.16
CA GLY A 52 -4.82 11.57 0.13
C GLY A 52 -4.58 10.50 1.18
N VAL A 53 -3.70 10.76 2.15
CA VAL A 53 -3.36 9.86 3.26
C VAL A 53 -3.65 10.62 4.54
N SER A 54 -4.78 10.34 5.18
CA SER A 54 -5.30 11.18 6.27
C SER A 54 -5.41 12.63 5.81
N ASP A 55 -4.62 13.54 6.37
CA ASP A 55 -4.54 14.96 6.05
C ASP A 55 -3.34 15.33 5.16
N GLN A 56 -2.46 14.37 4.85
CA GLN A 56 -1.32 14.55 3.95
C GLN A 56 -1.69 14.28 2.49
N ARG A 57 -1.06 15.04 1.60
CA ARG A 57 -1.15 14.84 0.14
C ARG A 57 0.18 14.38 -0.40
N VAL A 58 0.19 13.23 -1.08
CA VAL A 58 1.37 12.71 -1.77
C VAL A 58 1.13 12.77 -3.26
N MET A 59 2.03 13.39 -4.03
CA MET A 59 2.01 13.35 -5.49
C MET A 59 3.27 12.70 -6.04
N VAL A 60 3.11 11.82 -7.02
CA VAL A 60 4.18 11.13 -7.75
C VAL A 60 4.04 11.40 -9.24
N GLU A 61 5.06 11.97 -9.86
CA GLU A 61 5.11 12.22 -11.31
C GLU A 61 5.84 11.09 -12.06
N MET A 62 5.57 10.96 -13.37
CA MET A 62 6.12 9.89 -14.21
C MET A 62 7.64 9.92 -14.34
N ASP A 63 8.25 11.07 -14.10
CA ASP A 63 9.70 11.23 -14.09
C ASP A 63 10.34 10.78 -12.75
N GLY A 64 9.53 10.36 -11.77
CA GLY A 64 9.95 9.92 -10.45
C GLY A 64 10.05 11.04 -9.41
N THR A 65 9.57 12.26 -9.70
CA THR A 65 9.43 13.32 -8.69
C THR A 65 8.35 12.93 -7.69
N VAL A 66 8.65 13.10 -6.40
CA VAL A 66 7.72 12.85 -5.29
C VAL A 66 7.60 14.12 -4.48
N THR A 67 6.38 14.53 -4.17
CA THR A 67 6.08 15.66 -3.29
C THR A 67 5.13 15.22 -2.17
N VAL A 68 5.30 15.79 -1.00
CA VAL A 68 4.42 15.64 0.16
C VAL A 68 4.01 17.03 0.60
N ASP A 69 2.71 17.31 0.57
CA ASP A 69 2.10 18.61 0.84
C ASP A 69 2.72 19.77 0.02
N GLY A 70 3.05 19.51 -1.25
CA GLY A 70 3.68 20.48 -2.15
C GLY A 70 5.18 20.66 -1.98
N GLU A 71 5.79 20.02 -0.98
CA GLU A 71 7.23 20.05 -0.77
C GLU A 71 7.87 18.80 -1.38
N VAL A 72 8.95 18.99 -2.13
CA VAL A 72 9.69 17.87 -2.74
C VAL A 72 10.23 16.96 -1.64
N ALA A 73 9.96 15.65 -1.75
CA ALA A 73 10.46 14.67 -0.82
C ALA A 73 12.01 14.75 -0.77
N PRO A 74 12.63 14.83 0.41
CA PRO A 74 14.06 15.05 0.55
C PRO A 74 14.95 14.14 -0.32
N GLU A 75 16.11 14.67 -0.72
CA GLU A 75 17.14 13.90 -1.43
C GLU A 75 17.87 12.93 -0.49
N GLY A 76 18.18 11.71 -0.93
CA GLY A 76 18.91 10.72 -0.11
C GLY A 76 18.78 9.28 -0.58
N GLU A 77 19.32 8.34 0.21
CA GLU A 77 19.04 6.89 0.11
C GLU A 77 17.53 6.62 0.27
N ALA A 78 17.09 5.36 0.13
CA ALA A 78 15.67 5.02 0.31
C ALA A 78 15.14 5.63 1.62
N MET A 79 14.03 6.38 1.53
CA MET A 79 13.44 7.07 2.67
C MET A 79 12.10 6.45 2.98
N GLU A 80 11.91 6.12 4.25
CA GLU A 80 10.65 5.66 4.81
C GLU A 80 10.34 6.58 5.99
N PHE A 81 9.18 7.21 5.99
CA PHE A 81 8.72 8.00 7.13
C PHE A 81 7.20 7.92 7.28
N GLY A 82 6.76 7.93 8.53
CA GLY A 82 5.35 8.00 8.90
C GLY A 82 4.83 9.44 8.90
N PHE A 83 3.52 9.58 8.82
CA PHE A 83 2.83 10.84 9.03
C PHE A 83 2.27 10.94 10.47
N ASP A 84 2.05 12.17 10.94
CA ASP A 84 1.62 12.43 12.32
C ASP A 84 0.24 11.79 12.63
N ASP A 85 -0.66 11.77 11.65
CA ASP A 85 -2.01 11.21 11.76
C ASP A 85 -2.09 9.77 11.17
N GLY A 86 -0.95 9.08 11.13
CA GLY A 86 -0.83 7.70 10.67
C GLY A 86 -0.60 7.55 9.16
N GLY A 87 -0.25 6.33 8.75
CA GLY A 87 0.21 6.06 7.39
C GLY A 87 1.68 6.42 7.20
N ALA A 88 2.21 6.11 6.02
CA ALA A 88 3.62 6.27 5.69
C ALA A 88 3.86 6.36 4.19
N ILE A 89 5.04 6.84 3.83
CA ILE A 89 5.57 6.78 2.47
C ILE A 89 6.97 6.18 2.46
N GLY A 90 7.19 5.24 1.54
CA GLY A 90 8.50 4.73 1.17
C GLY A 90 8.89 5.23 -0.23
N VAL A 91 10.10 5.77 -0.39
CA VAL A 91 10.63 6.27 -1.67
C VAL A 91 11.98 5.63 -1.95
N TRP A 92 12.05 4.76 -2.97
CA TRP A 92 13.29 4.09 -3.38
C TRP A 92 13.89 4.75 -4.62
N ARG A 93 15.18 5.06 -4.53
CA ARG A 93 15.97 5.70 -5.60
C ARG A 93 17.21 4.86 -5.91
N ASP A 94 17.72 4.97 -7.13
CA ASP A 94 19.06 4.48 -7.44
C ASP A 94 20.12 5.38 -6.80
N SER A 95 21.30 4.82 -6.50
CA SER A 95 22.38 5.58 -5.87
C SER A 95 22.76 6.80 -6.70
N GLY A 96 22.61 8.00 -6.12
CA GLY A 96 22.91 9.28 -6.77
C GLY A 96 21.81 9.82 -7.68
N SER A 97 20.62 9.22 -7.70
CA SER A 97 19.43 9.74 -8.36
C SER A 97 18.56 10.53 -7.37
N GLU A 98 18.01 11.65 -7.81
CA GLU A 98 16.95 12.39 -7.10
C GLU A 98 15.55 11.83 -7.43
N LYS A 99 15.44 11.06 -8.51
CA LYS A 99 14.20 10.49 -9.01
C LYS A 99 13.94 9.10 -8.44
N ALA A 100 12.71 8.87 -8.01
CA ALA A 100 12.24 7.59 -7.51
C ALA A 100 12.10 6.56 -8.64
N ARG A 101 12.51 5.33 -8.37
CA ARG A 101 12.23 4.15 -9.21
C ARG A 101 11.05 3.34 -8.69
N ALA A 102 10.70 3.52 -7.41
CA ALA A 102 9.52 2.93 -6.80
C ALA A 102 9.08 3.82 -5.63
N VAL A 103 7.77 3.93 -5.43
CA VAL A 103 7.16 4.59 -4.28
C VAL A 103 6.12 3.65 -3.69
N VAL A 104 6.03 3.62 -2.38
CA VAL A 104 4.98 2.90 -1.65
C VAL A 104 4.28 3.92 -0.76
N VAL A 105 2.96 3.94 -0.83
CA VAL A 105 2.11 4.73 0.06
C VAL A 105 1.34 3.75 0.92
N VAL A 106 1.35 3.97 2.24
CA VAL A 106 0.63 3.16 3.22
C VAL A 106 -0.35 4.07 3.94
N TRP A 107 -1.62 3.69 3.95
CA TRP A 107 -2.67 4.39 4.71
C TRP A 107 -2.69 3.90 6.18
N PRO A 108 -3.32 4.64 7.11
CA PRO A 108 -3.38 4.26 8.52
C PRO A 108 -3.98 2.85 8.78
N ASP A 109 -4.92 2.44 7.94
CA ASP A 109 -5.54 1.10 7.99
C ASP A 109 -4.63 -0.01 7.43
N GLN A 110 -3.41 0.33 7.00
CA GLN A 110 -2.43 -0.52 6.30
C GLN A 110 -2.81 -0.86 4.86
N SER A 111 -3.82 -0.22 4.27
CA SER A 111 -4.00 -0.25 2.82
C SER A 111 -2.72 0.27 2.17
N THR A 112 -2.37 -0.25 0.99
CA THR A 112 -1.05 0.01 0.40
C THR A 112 -1.14 0.23 -1.10
N ALA A 113 -0.51 1.29 -1.60
CA ALA A 113 -0.26 1.51 -3.01
C ALA A 113 1.21 1.34 -3.35
N TRP A 114 1.50 0.65 -4.46
CA TRP A 114 2.83 0.56 -5.08
C TRP A 114 2.81 1.29 -6.40
N ILE A 115 3.75 2.20 -6.56
CA ILE A 115 3.88 3.07 -7.71
C ILE A 115 5.23 2.80 -8.36
N THR A 116 5.24 2.65 -9.68
CA THR A 116 6.48 2.51 -10.46
C THR A 116 6.50 3.56 -11.58
N PRO A 117 7.27 4.64 -11.41
CA PRO A 117 7.52 5.60 -12.48
C PRO A 117 8.45 4.98 -13.53
N ASN A 118 8.03 5.01 -14.80
CA ASN A 118 8.78 4.45 -15.93
C ASN A 118 9.39 5.53 -16.84
N GLY A 119 9.30 6.80 -16.45
CA GLY A 119 9.81 7.95 -17.20
C GLY A 119 8.82 8.53 -18.21
N SER A 120 8.04 7.69 -18.90
CA SER A 120 7.01 8.10 -19.86
C SER A 120 5.59 7.63 -19.52
N TRP A 121 5.42 6.87 -18.44
CA TRP A 121 4.15 6.51 -17.81
C TRP A 121 4.38 6.10 -16.35
N ILE A 122 3.30 5.88 -15.61
CA ILE A 122 3.30 5.35 -14.25
C ILE A 122 2.44 4.09 -14.18
N ASP A 123 2.95 3.07 -13.49
CA ASP A 123 2.15 1.92 -13.07
C ASP A 123 1.70 2.09 -11.61
N LEU A 124 0.44 1.74 -11.34
CA LEU A 124 -0.17 1.74 -10.01
C LEU A 124 -0.71 0.35 -9.69
N ARG A 125 -0.40 -0.13 -8.49
CA ARG A 125 -1.13 -1.23 -7.85
C ARG A 125 -1.60 -0.76 -6.49
N VAL A 126 -2.87 -0.97 -6.18
CA VAL A 126 -3.41 -0.72 -4.84
C VAL A 126 -3.89 -2.03 -4.24
N ARG A 127 -3.71 -2.18 -2.94
CA ARG A 127 -4.30 -3.24 -2.12
C ARG A 127 -4.99 -2.60 -0.94
N TRP A 128 -6.31 -2.72 -0.91
CA TRP A 128 -7.12 -2.37 0.25
C TRP A 128 -7.04 -3.48 1.30
N GLN A 129 -7.05 -3.12 2.57
CA GLN A 129 -7.08 -4.10 3.68
C GLN A 129 -8.49 -4.66 3.90
N GLU A 130 -9.50 -3.81 3.75
CA GLU A 130 -10.90 -4.18 3.83
C GLU A 130 -11.67 -3.72 2.59
N ALA A 131 -12.52 -4.61 2.08
CA ALA A 131 -13.53 -4.31 1.09
C ALA A 131 -14.76 -3.75 1.81
N THR A 132 -14.95 -2.44 1.72
CA THR A 132 -16.02 -1.74 2.47
C THR A 132 -17.33 -1.67 1.67
N GLY A 133 -17.27 -1.75 0.34
CA GLY A 133 -18.39 -1.42 -0.55
C GLY A 133 -18.73 0.07 -0.59
N ASP A 134 -18.00 0.91 0.15
CA ASP A 134 -18.21 2.36 0.25
C ASP A 134 -17.32 3.13 -0.74
N ARG A 135 -16.42 2.44 -1.44
CA ARG A 135 -15.53 3.09 -2.41
C ARG A 135 -16.31 3.54 -3.63
N GLU A 136 -15.82 4.60 -4.25
CA GLU A 136 -16.35 5.07 -5.53
C GLU A 136 -15.26 5.74 -6.35
N GLY A 137 -15.36 5.66 -7.67
CA GLY A 137 -14.38 6.23 -8.58
C GLY A 137 -14.32 5.48 -9.90
N VAL A 138 -13.26 5.74 -10.68
CA VAL A 138 -12.98 4.96 -11.90
C VAL A 138 -12.71 3.48 -11.59
N LEU A 139 -12.26 3.15 -10.37
CA LEU A 139 -11.93 1.78 -9.96
C LEU A 139 -13.10 0.98 -9.37
N GLY A 140 -14.33 1.52 -9.36
CA GLY A 140 -15.50 0.79 -8.86
C GLY A 140 -15.76 1.01 -7.37
N SER A 141 -16.41 0.04 -6.73
CA SER A 141 -16.89 0.15 -5.33
C SER A 141 -16.32 -0.87 -4.33
N ASP A 142 -15.52 -1.83 -4.78
CA ASP A 142 -14.96 -2.92 -3.95
C ASP A 142 -16.05 -3.66 -3.16
N ASP A 143 -17.18 -3.98 -3.81
CA ASP A 143 -18.33 -4.66 -3.18
C ASP A 143 -18.45 -6.14 -3.57
N GLY A 144 -17.54 -6.61 -4.44
CA GLY A 144 -17.49 -7.96 -4.97
C GLY A 144 -18.35 -8.20 -6.21
N ASP A 145 -19.05 -7.19 -6.75
CA ASP A 145 -19.89 -7.31 -7.94
C ASP A 145 -19.33 -6.55 -9.16
N PRO A 146 -18.53 -7.19 -10.04
CA PRO A 146 -17.96 -6.51 -11.19
C PRO A 146 -19.01 -5.97 -12.18
N ALA A 147 -20.28 -6.38 -12.08
CA ALA A 147 -21.33 -5.86 -12.96
C ALA A 147 -21.70 -4.39 -12.68
N ASN A 148 -21.31 -3.83 -11.53
CA ASN A 148 -21.62 -2.45 -11.15
C ASN A 148 -20.37 -1.52 -11.14
N ASP A 149 -19.17 -2.06 -11.38
CA ASP A 149 -17.91 -1.31 -11.37
C ASP A 149 -17.93 -0.08 -12.27
N LEU A 150 -18.53 -0.21 -13.45
CA LEU A 150 -18.62 0.89 -14.39
C LEU A 150 -19.82 1.78 -14.02
N THR A 151 -19.67 2.57 -12.97
CA THR A 151 -20.69 3.50 -12.49
C THR A 151 -20.15 4.93 -12.55
N GLY A 152 -20.92 5.84 -13.15
CA GLY A 152 -20.59 7.26 -13.19
C GLY A 152 -20.77 7.92 -11.84
N ARG A 153 -20.14 9.10 -11.65
CA ARG A 153 -20.18 9.87 -10.40
C ARG A 153 -21.59 10.22 -9.90
N ASP A 154 -22.59 10.24 -10.78
CA ASP A 154 -23.99 10.47 -10.41
C ASP A 154 -24.75 9.19 -10.01
N GLY A 155 -24.06 8.06 -9.90
CA GLY A 155 -24.60 6.73 -9.61
C GLY A 155 -25.22 6.04 -10.83
N THR A 156 -25.10 6.60 -12.03
CA THR A 156 -25.61 5.97 -13.25
C THR A 156 -24.70 4.82 -13.68
N ALA A 157 -25.26 3.61 -13.71
CA ALA A 157 -24.58 2.44 -14.27
C ALA A 157 -24.29 2.64 -15.77
N GLY A 158 -23.04 2.41 -16.16
CA GLY A 158 -22.53 2.45 -17.51
C GLY A 158 -22.56 1.10 -18.21
N SER A 159 -21.96 1.08 -19.39
CA SER A 159 -21.69 -0.10 -20.22
C SER A 159 -20.41 0.13 -21.00
N GLU A 160 -19.88 -0.90 -21.67
CA GLU A 160 -18.66 -0.78 -22.51
C GLU A 160 -18.74 0.39 -23.52
N ASP A 161 -19.94 0.65 -24.07
CA ASP A 161 -20.18 1.75 -25.03
C ASP A 161 -20.14 3.16 -24.38
N SER A 162 -20.25 3.25 -23.05
CA SER A 162 -20.27 4.51 -22.29
C SER A 162 -19.07 4.67 -21.36
N THR A 163 -18.04 3.84 -21.50
CA THR A 163 -16.83 3.87 -20.65
C THR A 163 -16.21 5.26 -20.59
N GLU A 164 -16.06 5.94 -21.72
CA GLU A 164 -15.47 7.28 -21.76
C GLU A 164 -16.34 8.33 -21.05
N ASP A 165 -17.67 8.22 -21.12
CA ASP A 165 -18.57 9.13 -20.42
C ASP A 165 -18.51 8.90 -18.90
N VAL A 166 -18.39 7.64 -18.47
CA VAL A 166 -18.22 7.27 -17.06
C VAL A 166 -16.90 7.79 -16.52
N VAL A 167 -15.78 7.54 -17.19
CA VAL A 167 -14.46 8.06 -16.79
C VAL A 167 -14.48 9.59 -16.69
N ARG A 168 -15.05 10.28 -17.69
CA ARG A 168 -15.15 11.75 -17.66
C ARG A 168 -16.05 12.28 -16.55
N SER A 169 -17.04 11.51 -16.09
CA SER A 169 -17.86 11.90 -14.93
C SER A 169 -17.05 11.95 -13.63
N TRP A 170 -15.94 11.22 -13.55
CA TRP A 170 -15.01 11.19 -12.43
C TRP A 170 -13.89 12.23 -12.52
N GLN A 171 -13.98 13.17 -13.45
CA GLN A 171 -13.00 14.25 -13.59
C GLN A 171 -12.90 15.08 -12.29
N VAL A 172 -11.66 15.41 -11.92
CA VAL A 172 -11.31 16.18 -10.71
C VAL A 172 -11.61 17.66 -10.92
N SER A 173 -12.34 18.26 -9.98
CA SER A 173 -12.52 19.71 -9.87
C SER A 173 -11.37 20.39 -9.13
N GLU A 174 -11.23 21.71 -9.28
CA GLU A 174 -10.17 22.46 -8.58
C GLU A 174 -10.27 22.33 -7.05
N ASP A 175 -11.49 22.22 -6.51
CA ASP A 175 -11.74 22.16 -5.07
C ASP A 175 -11.44 20.78 -4.47
N GLU A 176 -11.45 19.71 -5.26
CA GLU A 176 -11.15 18.33 -4.81
C GLU A 176 -9.75 17.86 -5.23
N SER A 177 -8.98 18.66 -5.96
CA SER A 177 -7.69 18.22 -6.48
C SER A 177 -6.65 17.98 -5.38
N LEU A 178 -6.00 16.82 -5.46
CA LEU A 178 -4.85 16.47 -4.63
C LEU A 178 -3.51 16.84 -5.29
N PHE A 179 -3.54 17.27 -6.55
CA PHE A 179 -2.33 17.58 -7.29
C PHE A 179 -1.77 18.96 -6.91
N ASP A 180 -0.45 19.05 -6.98
CA ASP A 180 0.25 20.32 -7.00
C ASP A 180 0.40 20.80 -8.45
N TYR A 181 0.34 22.12 -8.64
CA TYR A 181 0.34 22.76 -9.94
C TYR A 181 1.47 23.78 -10.05
N ASP A 182 2.11 23.78 -11.22
CA ASP A 182 3.01 24.87 -11.61
C ASP A 182 2.29 26.23 -11.59
N GLU A 183 3.07 27.31 -11.51
CA GLU A 183 2.52 28.67 -11.49
C GLU A 183 1.60 28.94 -12.70
N GLY A 184 0.32 29.18 -12.41
CA GLY A 184 -0.70 29.48 -13.41
C GLY A 184 -1.34 28.25 -14.07
N LYS A 185 -1.01 27.04 -13.63
CA LYS A 185 -1.67 25.79 -14.01
C LYS A 185 -2.84 25.45 -13.08
N THR A 186 -3.81 24.74 -13.64
CA THR A 186 -5.05 24.28 -12.98
C THR A 186 -5.46 22.91 -13.54
N THR A 187 -6.48 22.27 -12.97
CA THR A 187 -7.10 21.06 -13.53
C THR A 187 -7.46 21.24 -15.01
N ALA A 188 -7.95 22.42 -15.39
CA ALA A 188 -8.38 22.75 -16.75
C ALA A 188 -7.26 22.70 -17.80
N ASP A 189 -5.99 22.83 -17.40
CA ASP A 189 -4.85 22.73 -18.31
C ASP A 189 -4.60 21.31 -18.82
N TYR A 190 -5.14 20.31 -18.13
CA TYR A 190 -4.97 18.89 -18.46
C TYR A 190 -6.18 18.31 -19.22
N ILE A 191 -7.27 19.08 -19.36
CA ILE A 191 -8.49 18.65 -20.03
C ILE A 191 -8.40 18.97 -21.53
N VAL A 192 -8.53 17.94 -22.37
CA VAL A 192 -8.53 18.08 -23.83
C VAL A 192 -9.68 17.26 -24.43
N ASP A 193 -10.83 17.91 -24.62
CA ASP A 193 -12.07 17.28 -25.09
C ASP A 193 -11.96 16.59 -26.46
N ASP A 194 -11.05 17.06 -27.33
CA ASP A 194 -10.85 16.52 -28.68
C ASP A 194 -9.77 15.43 -28.78
N PHE A 195 -9.37 14.87 -27.63
CA PHE A 195 -8.47 13.73 -27.52
C PHE A 195 -9.23 12.44 -27.14
N PRO A 196 -8.88 11.27 -27.72
CA PRO A 196 -7.91 11.08 -28.81
C PRO A 196 -8.44 11.64 -30.14
N LYS A 197 -7.55 12.15 -31.00
CA LYS A 197 -7.94 12.61 -32.34
C LYS A 197 -8.37 11.39 -33.16
N GLU A 198 -9.61 11.37 -33.67
CA GLU A 198 -10.27 10.21 -34.31
C GLU A 198 -9.31 9.17 -34.93
N VAL A 199 -9.34 7.94 -34.39
CA VAL A 199 -8.70 6.77 -34.98
C VAL A 199 -9.59 5.54 -34.82
N ALA A 200 -9.51 4.63 -35.81
CA ALA A 200 -9.84 3.23 -35.55
C ALA A 200 -8.90 2.70 -34.43
N GLY A 201 -9.41 1.85 -33.54
CA GLY A 201 -8.59 1.21 -32.50
C GLY A 201 -7.35 0.51 -33.09
N PRO A 202 -6.29 0.32 -32.29
CA PRO A 202 -5.05 -0.26 -32.78
C PRO A 202 -5.27 -1.70 -33.28
N ASP A 203 -4.43 -2.13 -34.23
CA ASP A 203 -4.39 -3.52 -34.69
C ASP A 203 -3.64 -4.37 -33.65
N LEU A 204 -4.36 -4.98 -32.71
CA LEU A 204 -3.77 -5.77 -31.63
C LEU A 204 -2.96 -6.96 -32.14
N ASP A 205 -3.32 -7.53 -33.30
CA ASP A 205 -2.59 -8.65 -33.91
C ASP A 205 -1.16 -8.25 -34.29
N SER A 206 -0.91 -6.95 -34.53
CA SER A 206 0.43 -6.43 -34.83
C SER A 206 1.41 -6.54 -33.65
N ALA A 207 0.89 -6.57 -32.42
CA ALA A 207 1.66 -6.67 -31.18
C ALA A 207 1.59 -8.06 -30.51
N ALA A 208 0.76 -8.97 -31.03
CA ALA A 208 0.51 -10.27 -30.40
C ALA A 208 1.78 -11.09 -30.12
N ALA A 209 2.76 -11.04 -31.03
CA ALA A 209 4.03 -11.76 -30.87
C ALA A 209 4.93 -11.16 -29.78
N ALA A 210 4.89 -9.83 -29.58
CA ALA A 210 5.67 -9.16 -28.54
C ALA A 210 5.12 -9.50 -27.14
N CYS A 211 3.80 -9.58 -27.01
CA CYS A 211 3.11 -9.83 -25.75
C CYS A 211 2.81 -11.32 -25.46
N GLU A 212 3.39 -12.28 -26.18
CA GLU A 212 3.11 -13.72 -25.99
C GLU A 212 3.45 -14.22 -24.57
N GLY A 213 4.50 -13.64 -23.95
CA GLY A 213 4.95 -13.96 -22.60
C GLY A 213 4.11 -13.37 -21.47
N VAL A 214 3.28 -12.36 -21.76
CA VAL A 214 2.42 -11.68 -20.79
C VAL A 214 1.20 -12.56 -20.44
N PRO A 215 0.75 -12.65 -19.18
CA PRO A 215 -0.43 -13.45 -18.82
C PRO A 215 -1.71 -13.06 -19.57
N GLU A 216 -2.56 -14.06 -19.84
CA GLU A 216 -3.84 -13.87 -20.54
C GLU A 216 -4.83 -12.95 -19.81
N GLY A 217 -5.83 -12.46 -20.55
CA GLY A 217 -6.83 -11.52 -20.06
C GLY A 217 -6.34 -10.08 -20.11
N PHE A 218 -6.70 -9.30 -19.09
CA PHE A 218 -6.39 -7.87 -18.98
C PHE A 218 -4.92 -7.54 -19.33
N ALA A 219 -3.96 -8.24 -18.72
CA ALA A 219 -2.54 -7.92 -18.91
C ALA A 219 -2.09 -8.03 -20.38
N ARG A 220 -2.43 -9.13 -21.06
CA ARG A 220 -2.02 -9.35 -22.46
C ARG A 220 -2.77 -8.44 -23.43
N GLU A 221 -4.05 -8.21 -23.21
CA GLU A 221 -4.85 -7.30 -24.06
C GLU A 221 -4.34 -5.85 -23.96
N SER A 222 -4.07 -5.37 -22.75
CA SER A 222 -3.51 -4.04 -22.51
C SER A 222 -2.07 -3.92 -23.05
N CYS A 223 -1.23 -4.94 -22.88
CA CYS A 223 0.09 -5.01 -23.51
C CYS A 223 0.02 -4.85 -25.04
N GLN A 224 -0.88 -5.61 -25.68
CA GLN A 224 -1.03 -5.55 -27.13
C GLN A 224 -1.51 -4.17 -27.58
N TYR A 225 -2.41 -3.55 -26.82
CA TYR A 225 -2.90 -2.21 -27.09
C TYR A 225 -1.75 -1.20 -27.03
N ASP A 226 -1.02 -1.17 -25.91
CA ASP A 226 0.06 -0.20 -25.67
C ASP A 226 1.19 -0.37 -26.68
N VAL A 227 1.65 -1.59 -26.94
CA VAL A 227 2.70 -1.85 -27.95
C VAL A 227 2.20 -1.48 -29.35
N ALA A 228 0.95 -1.78 -29.71
CA ALA A 228 0.43 -1.47 -31.04
C ALA A 228 0.25 0.04 -31.27
N VAL A 229 -0.12 0.81 -30.24
CA VAL A 229 -0.35 2.26 -30.37
C VAL A 229 0.93 3.08 -30.19
N THR A 230 1.88 2.62 -29.38
CA THR A 230 3.13 3.35 -29.07
C THR A 230 4.33 2.85 -29.87
N GLY A 231 4.36 1.55 -30.20
CA GLY A 231 5.55 0.88 -30.73
C GLY A 231 6.67 0.66 -29.69
N ASP A 232 6.37 0.81 -28.40
CA ASP A 232 7.33 0.71 -27.31
C ASP A 232 7.26 -0.66 -26.60
N ASP A 233 8.29 -1.48 -26.75
CA ASP A 233 8.35 -2.81 -26.13
C ASP A 233 8.57 -2.73 -24.61
N ALA A 234 8.89 -1.56 -24.03
CA ALA A 234 9.07 -1.41 -22.58
C ALA A 234 7.78 -1.72 -21.79
N PHE A 235 6.61 -1.57 -22.43
CA PHE A 235 5.32 -2.00 -21.86
C PHE A 235 5.25 -3.51 -21.61
N VAL A 236 5.92 -4.34 -22.43
CA VAL A 236 5.92 -5.80 -22.25
C VAL A 236 6.45 -6.16 -20.86
N ALA A 237 7.57 -5.56 -20.45
CA ALA A 237 8.18 -5.81 -19.15
C ALA A 237 7.28 -5.38 -17.98
N ALA A 238 6.55 -4.26 -18.12
CA ALA A 238 5.61 -3.79 -17.10
C ALA A 238 4.45 -4.80 -16.90
N TYR A 239 3.88 -5.33 -17.99
CA TYR A 239 2.80 -6.32 -17.89
C TYR A 239 3.29 -7.71 -17.45
N GLU A 240 4.53 -8.09 -17.73
CA GLU A 240 5.17 -9.28 -17.15
C GLU A 240 5.38 -9.15 -15.64
N ASP A 241 5.82 -7.98 -15.16
CA ASP A 241 5.97 -7.69 -13.73
C ASP A 241 4.61 -7.72 -13.01
N TYR A 242 3.58 -7.07 -13.58
CA TYR A 242 2.20 -7.18 -13.10
C TYR A 242 1.76 -8.64 -12.96
N GLY A 243 1.99 -9.44 -14.00
CA GLY A 243 1.68 -10.87 -14.01
C GLY A 243 2.36 -11.66 -12.90
N THR A 244 3.65 -11.38 -12.67
CA THR A 244 4.46 -12.00 -11.62
C THR A 244 3.91 -11.64 -10.23
N ARG A 245 3.56 -10.38 -10.02
CA ARG A 245 2.99 -9.90 -8.75
C ARG A 245 1.62 -10.51 -8.47
N LEU A 246 0.72 -10.56 -9.45
CA LEU A 246 -0.59 -11.20 -9.31
C LEU A 246 -0.46 -12.68 -8.91
N ALA A 247 0.44 -13.42 -9.57
CA ALA A 247 0.67 -14.83 -9.23
C ALA A 247 1.21 -14.99 -7.80
N GLY A 248 2.06 -14.07 -7.36
CA GLY A 248 2.53 -13.98 -5.97
C GLY A 248 1.39 -13.74 -4.97
N ASP A 249 0.51 -12.78 -5.26
CA ASP A 249 -0.63 -12.44 -4.41
C ASP A 249 -1.62 -13.62 -4.31
N ALA A 250 -1.94 -14.27 -5.43
CA ALA A 250 -2.79 -15.47 -5.45
C ALA A 250 -2.17 -16.63 -4.65
N SER A 251 -0.86 -16.84 -4.77
CA SER A 251 -0.14 -17.87 -4.01
C SER A 251 -0.18 -17.57 -2.51
N ARG A 252 0.01 -16.30 -2.11
CA ARG A 252 -0.06 -15.87 -0.70
C ARG A 252 -1.46 -16.08 -0.13
N ARG A 253 -2.52 -15.72 -0.86
CA ARG A 253 -3.92 -15.98 -0.44
C ARG A 253 -4.19 -17.48 -0.25
N SER A 254 -3.77 -18.30 -1.21
CA SER A 254 -3.92 -19.76 -1.11
C SER A 254 -3.21 -20.33 0.13
N LEU A 255 -2.02 -19.85 0.45
CA LEU A 255 -1.29 -20.27 1.65
C LEU A 255 -2.00 -19.84 2.94
N ILE A 256 -2.57 -18.63 2.97
CA ILE A 256 -3.35 -18.14 4.11
C ILE A 256 -4.62 -18.98 4.28
N GLU A 257 -5.34 -19.32 3.22
CA GLU A 257 -6.52 -20.19 3.28
C GLU A 257 -6.17 -21.61 3.76
N GLU A 258 -5.07 -22.18 3.26
CA GLU A 258 -4.56 -23.48 3.72
C GLU A 258 -4.19 -23.41 5.21
N LEU A 259 -3.47 -22.37 5.63
CA LEU A 259 -3.08 -22.16 7.03
C LEU A 259 -4.32 -21.98 7.92
N THR A 260 -5.31 -21.19 7.49
CA THR A 260 -6.57 -20.98 8.22
C THR A 260 -7.34 -22.29 8.37
N THR A 261 -7.35 -23.13 7.34
CA THR A 261 -7.94 -24.47 7.38
C THR A 261 -7.21 -25.36 8.38
N VAL A 262 -5.87 -25.36 8.36
CA VAL A 262 -5.04 -26.12 9.31
C VAL A 262 -5.28 -25.65 10.74
N LEU A 263 -5.32 -24.34 10.99
CA LEU A 263 -5.60 -23.76 12.29
C LEU A 263 -7.01 -24.14 12.77
N THR A 264 -7.99 -24.13 11.87
CA THR A 264 -9.38 -24.56 12.17
C THR A 264 -9.44 -26.05 12.51
N ASP A 265 -8.76 -26.91 11.75
CA ASP A 265 -8.67 -28.35 12.01
C ASP A 265 -7.95 -28.65 13.34
N LEU A 266 -7.03 -27.79 13.74
CA LEU A 266 -6.34 -27.84 15.04
C LEU A 266 -7.16 -27.22 16.18
N GLY A 267 -8.34 -26.65 15.90
CA GLY A 267 -9.18 -25.99 16.90
C GLY A 267 -8.62 -24.65 17.41
N LEU A 268 -7.73 -24.01 16.64
CA LEU A 268 -7.04 -22.78 16.98
C LEU A 268 -7.73 -21.51 16.41
N THR A 269 -8.80 -21.66 15.61
CA THR A 269 -9.67 -20.54 15.22
C THR A 269 -10.88 -20.49 16.16
N GLY A 270 -10.69 -19.84 17.32
CA GLY A 270 -11.68 -19.79 18.39
C GLY A 270 -12.48 -18.48 18.44
N ASP A 271 -13.79 -18.59 18.24
CA ASP A 271 -14.78 -17.67 18.84
C ASP A 271 -14.64 -17.78 20.36
N GLY A 272 -14.38 -16.65 21.02
CA GLY A 272 -14.18 -16.42 22.46
C GLY A 272 -14.65 -17.52 23.42
N GLY A 273 -13.88 -18.58 23.52
CA GLY A 273 -14.15 -19.73 24.37
C GLY A 273 -12.94 -20.02 25.23
N ASP A 274 -13.06 -19.69 26.52
CA ASP A 274 -12.19 -20.07 27.63
C ASP A 274 -11.61 -21.49 27.48
N ASP A 275 -10.40 -21.62 26.93
CA ASP A 275 -9.58 -22.83 27.08
C ASP A 275 -8.11 -22.41 27.23
N ASP A 276 -7.69 -22.33 28.49
CA ASP A 276 -6.30 -22.23 28.97
C ASP A 276 -5.46 -23.42 28.46
N GLU A 277 -5.06 -23.42 27.19
CA GLU A 277 -3.95 -24.26 26.72
C GLU A 277 -2.73 -23.36 26.41
N PRO A 278 -1.61 -23.55 27.12
CA PRO A 278 -0.47 -22.65 27.04
C PRO A 278 0.21 -22.77 25.66
N VAL A 279 0.36 -21.63 24.99
CA VAL A 279 1.27 -21.44 23.85
C VAL A 279 2.64 -22.05 24.21
N PRO A 280 3.32 -22.79 23.31
CA PRO A 280 4.55 -23.48 23.66
C PRO A 280 5.61 -22.51 24.16
N THR A 281 5.87 -22.54 25.47
CA THR A 281 7.01 -21.88 26.12
C THR A 281 8.27 -22.65 25.75
N GLY A 282 8.91 -22.27 24.64
CA GLY A 282 10.18 -22.82 24.21
C GLY A 282 11.11 -21.70 23.75
N ASP A 283 11.95 -21.24 24.67
CA ASP A 283 13.16 -20.41 24.44
C ASP A 283 12.97 -18.93 24.02
N GLY A 284 11.84 -18.29 24.36
CA GLY A 284 11.53 -16.89 24.02
C GLY A 284 11.88 -15.81 25.07
N ILE A 285 11.65 -14.55 24.71
CA ILE A 285 11.71 -13.40 25.63
C ILE A 285 10.58 -13.55 26.66
N GLU A 286 10.90 -13.54 27.95
CA GLU A 286 9.92 -13.61 29.04
C GLU A 286 9.86 -12.29 29.80
N LEU A 287 8.69 -11.93 30.35
CA LEU A 287 8.53 -10.73 31.17
C LEU A 287 8.31 -11.09 32.64
N SER A 288 9.26 -10.72 33.50
CA SER A 288 9.17 -10.98 34.94
C SER A 288 8.36 -9.92 35.69
N PRO A 289 7.79 -10.25 36.86
CA PRO A 289 7.08 -9.27 37.68
C PRO A 289 7.93 -8.06 38.12
N ASP A 290 9.23 -8.28 38.38
CA ASP A 290 10.14 -7.21 38.80
C ASP A 290 10.39 -6.24 37.63
N GLU A 291 10.58 -6.76 36.43
CA GLU A 291 10.73 -5.96 35.19
C GLU A 291 9.47 -5.13 34.90
N ARG A 292 8.27 -5.71 35.04
CA ARG A 292 7.02 -4.93 34.91
C ARG A 292 6.91 -3.79 35.91
N SER A 293 7.26 -4.07 37.16
CA SER A 293 7.18 -3.07 38.23
C SER A 293 8.20 -1.93 38.03
N GLY A 294 9.27 -2.19 37.29
CA GLY A 294 10.31 -1.23 36.95
C GLY A 294 10.20 -0.65 35.54
N ALA A 295 9.12 -0.97 34.80
CA ALA A 295 8.96 -0.52 33.42
C ALA A 295 8.87 1.01 33.34
N GLU A 296 9.54 1.57 32.33
CA GLU A 296 9.42 2.99 32.01
C GLU A 296 8.08 3.25 31.31
N SER A 297 7.42 4.37 31.60
CA SER A 297 6.16 4.71 30.94
C SER A 297 6.45 5.40 29.61
N THR A 298 5.79 4.95 28.55
CA THR A 298 5.84 5.53 27.20
C THR A 298 4.42 5.66 26.65
N THR A 299 4.27 6.30 25.48
CA THR A 299 3.00 6.45 24.78
C THR A 299 3.03 5.57 23.53
N ALA A 300 1.90 4.95 23.19
CA ALA A 300 1.75 4.43 21.84
C ALA A 300 1.85 5.59 20.82
N GLY A 301 2.53 5.34 19.71
CA GLY A 301 2.95 6.33 18.71
C GLY A 301 4.39 6.83 18.90
N ASP A 302 5.04 6.53 20.03
CA ASP A 302 6.46 6.88 20.24
C ASP A 302 7.41 5.81 19.66
N THR A 303 8.54 6.26 19.12
CA THR A 303 9.71 5.39 18.90
C THR A 303 10.42 5.15 20.23
N VAL A 304 10.57 3.88 20.59
CA VAL A 304 11.29 3.48 21.80
C VAL A 304 12.65 2.91 21.42
N THR A 305 13.73 3.46 21.97
CA THR A 305 15.10 2.99 21.69
C THR A 305 15.88 2.68 22.96
N ALA A 306 16.62 1.56 22.97
CA ALA A 306 17.55 1.22 24.03
C ALA A 306 18.91 0.74 23.46
N ASP A 307 19.99 1.22 24.07
CA ASP A 307 21.34 0.68 23.87
C ASP A 307 21.62 -0.36 24.95
N LEU A 308 21.64 -1.64 24.57
CA LEU A 308 21.74 -2.77 25.48
C LEU A 308 23.08 -3.49 25.32
N THR A 309 23.68 -3.92 26.43
CA THR A 309 24.94 -4.68 26.43
C THR A 309 24.79 -6.04 27.10
N GLY A 310 25.25 -7.09 26.41
CA GLY A 310 25.17 -8.46 26.92
C GLY A 310 23.71 -8.90 27.13
N ASP A 311 23.38 -9.24 28.38
CA ASP A 311 22.04 -9.72 28.78
C ASP A 311 21.17 -8.59 29.38
N GLU A 312 21.51 -7.33 29.11
CA GLU A 312 20.68 -6.18 29.51
C GLU A 312 19.32 -6.20 28.79
N VAL A 313 18.33 -5.64 29.48
CA VAL A 313 16.96 -5.50 29.00
C VAL A 313 16.44 -4.11 29.31
N ALA A 314 15.55 -3.61 28.45
CA ALA A 314 14.75 -2.42 28.72
C ALA A 314 13.27 -2.79 28.61
N VAL A 315 12.46 -2.29 29.54
CA VAL A 315 11.03 -2.60 29.58
C VAL A 315 10.25 -1.31 29.66
N TYR A 316 9.28 -1.18 28.78
CA TYR A 316 8.40 -0.03 28.66
C TYR A 316 6.96 -0.47 28.84
N SER A 317 6.14 0.43 29.38
CA SER A 317 4.71 0.23 29.59
C SER A 317 3.93 1.34 28.90
N PHE A 318 2.81 0.98 28.28
CA PHE A 318 1.91 1.91 27.63
C PHE A 318 0.45 1.52 27.89
N GLU A 319 -0.44 2.51 27.83
CA GLU A 319 -1.87 2.37 28.09
C GLU A 319 -2.64 2.38 26.77
N VAL A 320 -3.61 1.49 26.66
CA VAL A 320 -4.47 1.31 25.49
C VAL A 320 -5.91 1.58 25.94
N SER A 321 -6.54 2.60 25.37
CA SER A 321 -7.85 3.10 25.85
C SER A 321 -9.07 2.47 25.18
N GLU A 322 -8.89 1.90 23.99
CA GLU A 322 -9.93 1.24 23.19
C GLU A 322 -9.35 -0.02 22.53
N ALA A 323 -10.21 -0.90 21.99
CA ALA A 323 -9.71 -2.04 21.23
C ALA A 323 -8.89 -1.54 20.04
N SER A 324 -7.74 -2.17 19.80
CA SER A 324 -6.80 -1.70 18.78
C SER A 324 -6.00 -2.85 18.20
N THR A 325 -5.56 -2.69 16.96
CA THR A 325 -4.45 -3.43 16.38
C THR A 325 -3.14 -2.78 16.83
N LEU A 326 -2.33 -3.54 17.58
CA LEU A 326 -0.95 -3.19 17.91
C LEU A 326 -0.04 -3.58 16.76
N SER A 327 0.68 -2.62 16.19
CA SER A 327 1.71 -2.84 15.17
C SER A 327 3.06 -2.35 15.67
N ALA A 328 4.10 -3.16 15.50
CA ALA A 328 5.46 -2.80 15.88
C ALA A 328 6.43 -2.98 14.73
N PHE A 329 7.19 -1.92 14.45
CA PHE A 329 8.20 -1.90 13.40
C PHE A 329 9.59 -1.71 14.01
N SER A 330 10.54 -2.52 13.57
CA SER A 330 11.93 -2.29 13.90
C SER A 330 12.46 -1.06 13.17
N THR A 331 13.28 -0.24 13.83
CA THR A 331 13.97 0.89 13.17
C THR A 331 15.20 0.45 12.36
N ASP A 332 15.65 -0.80 12.53
CA ASP A 332 16.65 -1.45 11.70
C ASP A 332 15.93 -2.54 10.89
N LEU A 333 16.10 -2.57 9.57
CA LEU A 333 15.42 -3.50 8.67
C LEU A 333 16.43 -4.38 7.90
N SER A 334 17.60 -4.62 8.50
CA SER A 334 18.71 -5.30 7.84
C SER A 334 18.60 -6.84 7.79
N CYS A 335 17.66 -7.46 8.53
CA CYS A 335 17.47 -8.91 8.57
C CYS A 335 16.02 -9.33 8.30
N PRO A 336 15.50 -9.10 7.08
CA PRO A 336 14.10 -9.35 6.77
C PRO A 336 13.74 -10.84 6.89
N ASN A 337 12.63 -11.15 7.57
CA ASN A 337 12.06 -12.50 7.72
C ASN A 337 12.98 -13.54 8.39
N GLU A 338 13.85 -13.11 9.30
CA GLU A 338 14.67 -14.02 10.11
C GLU A 338 14.00 -14.32 11.46
N ASP A 339 13.95 -15.61 11.82
CA ASP A 339 13.41 -16.05 13.10
C ASP A 339 14.26 -15.52 14.26
N TYR A 340 13.62 -15.09 15.36
CA TYR A 340 14.34 -14.70 16.56
C TYR A 340 15.19 -15.84 17.14
N VAL A 341 16.46 -15.54 17.41
CA VAL A 341 17.39 -16.44 18.09
C VAL A 341 17.68 -15.93 19.50
N ALA A 342 17.48 -16.79 20.50
CA ALA A 342 17.73 -16.43 21.90
C ALA A 342 19.16 -15.91 22.14
N GLY A 343 19.25 -14.75 22.77
CA GLY A 343 20.51 -14.04 23.04
C GLY A 343 20.90 -13.01 21.98
N GLU A 344 20.16 -12.94 20.87
CA GLU A 344 20.27 -11.83 19.91
C GLU A 344 19.39 -10.66 20.33
N ALA A 345 19.69 -9.50 19.74
CA ALA A 345 18.92 -8.28 19.94
C ALA A 345 17.50 -8.47 19.40
N GLY A 346 16.50 -8.16 20.21
CA GLY A 346 15.11 -8.38 19.82
C GLY A 346 14.12 -7.76 20.78
N TYR A 347 12.84 -7.98 20.48
CA TYR A 347 11.73 -7.43 21.25
C TYR A 347 10.52 -8.35 21.28
N ALA A 348 9.66 -8.19 22.28
CA ALA A 348 8.38 -8.87 22.41
C ALA A 348 7.36 -8.01 23.18
N PHE A 349 6.08 -8.29 22.98
CA PHE A 349 4.99 -7.60 23.67
C PHE A 349 4.25 -8.51 24.64
N PHE A 350 3.79 -7.94 25.75
CA PHE A 350 3.13 -8.65 26.83
C PHE A 350 1.94 -7.86 27.37
N ASP A 351 0.96 -8.57 27.92
CA ASP A 351 -0.13 -7.98 28.69
C ASP A 351 0.28 -7.75 30.16
N ASP A 352 -0.63 -7.17 30.96
CA ASP A 352 -0.43 -6.95 32.40
C ASP A 352 -0.22 -8.25 33.21
N SER A 353 -0.74 -9.38 32.72
CA SER A 353 -0.51 -10.69 33.32
C SER A 353 0.89 -11.23 33.03
N GLY A 354 1.59 -10.67 32.03
CA GLY A 354 2.89 -11.08 31.53
C GLY A 354 2.81 -12.18 30.47
N ALA A 355 1.61 -12.46 29.97
CA ALA A 355 1.41 -13.33 28.84
C ALA A 355 1.88 -12.62 27.57
N VAL A 356 2.46 -13.39 26.66
CA VAL A 356 2.94 -12.89 25.37
C VAL A 356 1.73 -12.51 24.52
N VAL A 357 1.70 -11.25 24.09
CA VAL A 357 0.71 -10.70 23.15
C VAL A 357 1.23 -10.83 21.72
N SER A 358 2.52 -10.52 21.53
CA SER A 358 3.22 -10.80 20.29
C SER A 358 4.59 -11.40 20.58
N GLY A 359 4.88 -12.48 19.86
CA GLY A 359 6.07 -13.29 20.02
C GLY A 359 7.37 -12.51 19.77
N PRO A 360 8.52 -13.09 20.18
CA PRO A 360 9.80 -12.43 20.03
C PRO A 360 10.17 -12.23 18.55
N ARG A 361 10.67 -11.04 18.23
CA ARG A 361 11.17 -10.62 16.92
C ARG A 361 12.61 -10.15 17.02
N LEU A 362 13.37 -10.30 15.93
CA LEU A 362 14.72 -9.70 15.84
C LEU A 362 14.62 -8.19 15.79
N ALA A 363 15.61 -7.51 16.36
CA ALA A 363 15.73 -6.06 16.32
C ALA A 363 16.09 -5.50 14.93
N CYS A 364 16.18 -6.35 13.90
CA CYS A 364 16.43 -5.95 12.52
C CYS A 364 15.37 -6.49 11.53
N ASP A 365 14.28 -7.09 12.04
CA ASP A 365 13.23 -7.74 11.23
C ASP A 365 12.31 -6.70 10.57
N ASP A 366 11.86 -6.99 9.35
CA ASP A 366 10.97 -6.16 8.54
C ASP A 366 9.49 -6.59 8.60
N ASP A 367 9.20 -7.74 9.19
CA ASP A 367 7.84 -8.22 9.38
C ASP A 367 7.22 -7.57 10.64
N PRO A 368 6.21 -6.70 10.48
CA PRO A 368 5.60 -6.05 11.63
C PRO A 368 4.96 -7.08 12.56
N SER A 369 5.21 -6.92 13.84
CA SER A 369 4.48 -7.65 14.86
C SER A 369 3.08 -7.05 15.00
N ASN A 370 2.05 -7.79 14.58
CA ASN A 370 0.66 -7.37 14.68
C ASN A 370 -0.12 -8.22 15.71
N ALA A 371 -0.91 -7.59 16.56
CA ALA A 371 -1.82 -8.27 17.48
C ALA A 371 -3.07 -7.44 17.75
N GLU A 372 -4.24 -8.08 17.75
CA GLU A 372 -5.48 -7.50 18.26
C GLU A 372 -5.43 -7.45 19.79
N ILE A 373 -5.66 -6.26 20.35
CA ILE A 373 -5.55 -6.02 21.78
C ILE A 373 -6.74 -5.23 22.33
N GLU A 374 -7.14 -5.58 23.55
CA GLU A 374 -8.22 -4.92 24.27
C GLU A 374 -7.70 -3.75 25.12
N PRO A 375 -8.56 -2.84 25.60
CA PRO A 375 -8.16 -1.76 26.50
C PRO A 375 -7.44 -2.30 27.75
N GLY A 376 -6.25 -1.75 28.04
CA GLY A 376 -5.44 -2.20 29.16
C GLY A 376 -4.01 -1.67 29.13
N THR A 377 -3.22 -2.15 30.08
CA THR A 377 -1.78 -1.87 30.16
C THR A 377 -1.01 -2.97 29.44
N TYR A 378 -0.09 -2.57 28.57
CA TYR A 378 0.78 -3.46 27.82
C TYR A 378 2.24 -3.10 28.02
N TYR A 379 3.10 -4.08 27.75
CA TYR A 379 4.53 -3.99 27.98
C TYR A 379 5.31 -4.35 26.73
N LEU A 380 6.29 -3.53 26.38
CA LEU A 380 7.32 -3.81 25.39
C LEU A 380 8.61 -4.16 26.12
N LYS A 381 9.18 -5.34 25.85
CA LYS A 381 10.51 -5.72 26.35
C LYS A 381 11.51 -5.80 25.21
N LEU A 382 12.59 -5.04 25.33
CA LEU A 382 13.76 -5.07 24.46
C LEU A 382 14.86 -5.89 25.14
N VAL A 383 15.54 -6.75 24.39
CA VAL A 383 16.60 -7.64 24.90
C VAL A 383 17.82 -7.66 23.97
N GLY A 384 18.93 -8.18 24.51
CA GLY A 384 20.09 -8.60 23.73
C GLY A 384 21.05 -7.46 23.41
N PRO A 385 22.26 -7.76 22.91
CA PRO A 385 23.30 -6.75 22.72
C PRO A 385 23.07 -5.95 21.43
N GLY A 386 22.98 -4.63 21.54
CA GLY A 386 22.81 -3.74 20.40
C GLY A 386 21.93 -2.53 20.70
N THR A 387 21.74 -1.69 19.69
CA THR A 387 20.71 -0.66 19.70
C THR A 387 19.43 -1.30 19.17
N VAL A 388 18.38 -1.35 19.99
CA VAL A 388 17.06 -1.83 19.58
C VAL A 388 16.13 -0.64 19.57
N GLY A 389 15.59 -0.31 18.40
CA GLY A 389 14.57 0.71 18.22
C GLY A 389 13.30 0.08 17.68
N VAL A 390 12.16 0.39 18.31
CA VAL A 390 10.85 -0.13 17.92
C VAL A 390 9.85 1.03 17.88
N ASP A 391 9.17 1.19 16.75
CA ASP A 391 8.03 2.08 16.60
C ASP A 391 6.76 1.33 17.01
N VAL A 392 6.10 1.80 18.06
CA VAL A 392 4.89 1.17 18.61
C VAL A 392 3.68 1.93 18.11
N ASN A 393 2.84 1.32 17.29
CA ASN A 393 1.65 1.92 16.70
C ASN A 393 0.38 1.22 17.18
N LEU A 394 -0.68 2.00 17.38
CA LEU A 394 -2.02 1.49 17.64
C LEU A 394 -2.95 2.05 16.57
N ALA A 395 -3.67 1.15 15.91
CA ALA A 395 -4.81 1.51 15.06
C ALA A 395 -6.09 1.02 15.75
N PRO A 396 -7.18 1.81 15.79
CA PRO A 396 -8.47 1.31 16.26
C PRO A 396 -8.89 0.07 15.45
N SER A 397 -9.36 -0.97 16.13
CA SER A 397 -9.82 -2.21 15.48
C SER A 397 -11.32 -2.29 15.23
#